data_AF-A0A9W8WPH6-F1
#
_entry.id   AF-A0A9W8WPH6-F1
#
_cell.length_a   1.000
_cell.length_b   1.000
_cell.length_c   1.000
_cell.angle_alpha   90.00
_cell.angle_beta   90.00
_cell.angle_gamma   90.00
#
_symmetry.space_group_name_H-M   'P 1'
#
loop_
_entity.id
_entity.type
_entity.pdbx_description
1 polymer ?
#
loop_
_entity_poly.entity_id
_entity_poly.type
_entity_poly.pdbx_seq_one_letter_code
_entity_poly.pdbx_strand_id
1 'polypeptide(L)'
;VVAAVEKGVKVSFAHAAEDMSLPMAKVDETKRVMEGKEGFELKVYEGCAHGFAVRATPGKEKEAKAADEALQQAVEWFKKWL
;
A
#
# COMPACT_ATOMS: atom_id res chain seq x y z
N VAL A 1 -7.19 2.38 9.46
CA VAL A 1 -5.72 2.19 9.64
C VAL A 1 -5.27 2.68 11.02
N VAL A 2 -5.47 3.96 11.37
CA VAL A 2 -5.06 4.55 12.66
C VAL A 2 -5.48 3.70 13.87
N ALA A 3 -6.77 3.42 14.02
CA ALA A 3 -7.29 2.62 15.13
C ALA A 3 -6.73 1.18 15.20
N ALA A 4 -6.26 0.61 14.09
CA ALA A 4 -5.66 -0.73 14.09
C ALA A 4 -4.23 -0.68 14.64
N VAL A 5 -3.44 0.29 14.17
CA VAL A 5 -2.07 0.52 14.64
C VAL A 5 -2.06 0.86 16.14
N GLU A 6 -3.00 1.69 16.60
CA GLU A 6 -3.14 2.03 18.02
C GLU A 6 -3.49 0.84 18.92
N LYS A 7 -4.14 -0.19 18.35
CA LYS A 7 -4.41 -1.47 19.03
C LYS A 7 -3.25 -2.46 18.92
N GLY A 8 -2.09 -2.04 18.41
CA GLY A 8 -0.90 -2.86 18.25
C GLY A 8 -0.85 -3.73 16.99
N VAL A 9 -1.83 -3.59 16.07
CA VAL A 9 -1.83 -4.34 14.81
C VAL A 9 -0.79 -3.73 13.87
N LYS A 10 0.10 -4.58 13.34
CA LYS A 10 1.11 -4.20 12.35
C LYS A 10 0.46 -4.10 10.97
N VAL A 11 0.45 -2.92 10.36
CA VAL A 11 -0.24 -2.65 9.10
C VAL A 11 0.74 -2.27 7.99
N SER A 12 0.70 -3.00 6.89
CA SER A 12 1.34 -2.64 5.62
C SER A 12 0.27 -2.18 4.63
N PHE A 13 0.49 -1.03 3.99
CA PHE A 13 -0.46 -0.44 3.05
C PHE A 13 0.17 -0.18 1.69
N ALA A 14 -0.27 -0.91 0.67
CA ALA A 14 0.09 -0.70 -0.73
C ALA A 14 -1.04 0.06 -1.42
N HIS A 15 -0.76 1.26 -1.92
CA HIS A 15 -1.76 2.15 -2.51
C HIS A 15 -1.44 2.47 -3.98
N ALA A 16 -2.47 2.50 -4.83
CA ALA A 16 -2.37 2.90 -6.23
C ALA A 16 -2.54 4.42 -6.36
N ALA A 17 -1.58 5.12 -6.96
CA ALA A 17 -1.62 6.59 -7.08
C ALA A 17 -2.86 7.12 -7.82
N GLU A 18 -3.40 6.35 -8.76
CA GLU A 18 -4.58 6.72 -9.57
C GLU A 18 -5.87 6.06 -9.04
N ASP A 19 -5.92 5.71 -7.75
CA ASP A 19 -7.12 5.17 -7.12
C ASP A 19 -8.21 6.24 -6.98
N MET A 20 -9.24 6.13 -7.82
CA MET A 20 -10.38 7.05 -7.80
C MET A 20 -11.25 6.94 -6.54
N SER A 21 -11.19 5.80 -5.83
CA SER A 21 -12.01 5.57 -4.62
C SER A 21 -11.34 6.12 -3.37
N LEU A 22 -10.01 6.19 -3.36
CA LEU A 22 -9.22 6.75 -2.26
C LEU A 22 -8.24 7.80 -2.80
N PRO A 23 -8.66 9.08 -2.88
CA PRO A 23 -7.81 10.14 -3.40
C PRO A 23 -6.52 10.33 -2.58
N MET A 24 -5.44 10.70 -3.25
CA MET A 24 -4.12 10.92 -2.64
C MET A 24 -4.13 11.88 -1.45
N ALA A 25 -5.01 12.89 -1.41
CA ALA A 25 -5.15 13.80 -0.27
C ALA A 25 -5.39 13.06 1.07
N LYS A 26 -6.19 11.98 1.06
CA LYS A 26 -6.45 11.16 2.25
C LYS A 26 -5.27 10.24 2.59
N VAL A 27 -4.51 9.83 1.58
CA VAL A 27 -3.32 9.00 1.73
C VAL A 27 -2.18 9.81 2.33
N ASP A 28 -2.02 11.06 1.88
CA ASP A 28 -1.07 12.02 2.44
C ASP A 28 -1.42 12.36 3.89
N GLU A 29 -2.71 12.57 4.19
CA GLU A 29 -3.17 12.73 5.57
C GLU A 29 -2.82 11.49 6.42
N THR A 30 -3.07 10.29 5.90
CA THR A 30 -2.71 9.05 6.60
C THR A 30 -1.21 8.96 6.85
N LYS A 31 -0.39 9.31 5.85
CA LYS A 31 1.07 9.32 5.96
C LYS A 31 1.53 10.29 7.05
N ARG A 32 0.95 11.49 7.10
CA ARG A 32 1.25 12.51 8.12
C ARG A 32 0.86 12.06 9.53
N VAL A 33 -0.33 11.48 9.71
CA VAL A 33 -0.82 11.04 11.03
C VAL A 33 -0.04 9.83 11.57
N MET A 34 0.52 9.01 10.67
CA MET A 34 1.23 7.78 11.02
C MET A 34 2.75 7.94 10.97
N GLU A 35 3.24 9.13 10.66
CA GLU A 35 4.67 9.41 10.61
C GLU A 35 5.33 9.10 11.96
N GLY A 36 6.38 8.29 11.93
CA GLY A 36 7.10 7.86 13.13
C GLY A 36 6.40 6.78 13.98
N LYS A 37 5.19 6.31 13.63
CA LYS A 37 4.55 5.19 14.33
C LYS A 37 5.17 3.86 13.91
N GLU A 38 5.68 3.12 14.90
CA GLU A 38 6.20 1.77 14.66
C GLU A 38 5.07 0.79 14.32
N GLY A 39 5.30 -0.08 13.32
CA GLY A 39 4.30 -1.05 12.89
C GLY A 39 3.32 -0.52 11.85
N PHE A 40 3.67 0.57 11.18
CA PHE A 40 2.99 1.01 9.97
C PHE A 40 3.99 1.20 8.82
N GLU A 41 3.63 0.74 7.63
CA GLU A 41 4.29 1.14 6.39
C GLU A 41 3.25 1.48 5.31
N LEU A 42 3.57 2.44 4.46
CA LEU A 42 2.76 2.86 3.33
C LEU A 42 3.65 3.06 2.11
N LYS A 43 3.35 2.36 1.02
CA LYS A 43 3.99 2.54 -0.29
C LYS A 43 2.93 2.92 -1.31
N VAL A 44 3.21 3.98 -2.07
CA VAL A 44 2.39 4.44 -3.20
C VAL A 44 3.03 3.94 -4.49
N TYR A 45 2.21 3.34 -5.34
CA TYR A 45 2.59 2.80 -6.64
C TYR A 45 2.10 3.75 -7.73
N GLU A 46 3.05 4.49 -8.29
CA GLU A 46 2.81 5.48 -9.35
C GLU A 46 2.35 4.82 -10.66
N GLY A 47 1.44 5.47 -11.37
CA GLY A 47 0.91 4.98 -12.65
C GLY A 47 0.06 3.70 -12.53
N CYS A 48 -0.41 3.40 -11.32
CA CYS A 48 -1.26 2.25 -11.04
C CYS A 48 -2.66 2.72 -10.65
N ALA A 49 -3.67 2.08 -11.23
CA ALA A 49 -5.07 2.29 -10.88
C ALA A 49 -5.54 1.33 -9.78
N HIS A 50 -6.73 1.58 -9.25
CA HIS A 50 -7.39 0.70 -8.29
C HIS A 50 -7.41 -0.76 -8.78
N GLY A 51 -6.95 -1.70 -7.94
CA GLY A 51 -6.92 -3.12 -8.27
C GLY A 51 -5.71 -3.59 -9.10
N PHE A 52 -4.64 -2.80 -9.19
CA PHE A 52 -3.40 -3.16 -9.89
C PHE A 52 -2.83 -4.52 -9.47
N ALA A 53 -2.96 -4.90 -8.19
CA ALA A 53 -2.45 -6.16 -7.66
C ALA A 53 -3.31 -7.40 -7.99
N VAL A 54 -4.51 -7.22 -8.54
CA VAL A 54 -5.47 -8.32 -8.79
C VAL A 54 -5.61 -8.65 -10.27
N ARG A 55 -5.43 -7.65 -11.15
CA ARG A 55 -5.72 -7.80 -12.58
C ARG A 55 -4.43 -7.74 -13.41
N ALA A 56 -3.98 -8.90 -13.89
CA ALA A 56 -3.00 -8.97 -14.96
C ALA A 56 -3.67 -8.51 -16.27
N THR A 57 -3.66 -7.21 -16.54
CA THR A 57 -4.15 -6.67 -17.81
C THR A 57 -3.03 -6.79 -18.85
N PRO A 58 -3.21 -7.55 -19.94
CA PRO A 58 -2.20 -7.64 -21.00
C PRO A 58 -1.85 -6.25 -21.55
N GLY A 59 -0.56 -5.94 -21.66
CA GLY A 59 -0.06 -4.64 -22.11
C GLY A 59 0.15 -3.59 -21.01
N LYS A 60 -0.19 -3.89 -19.75
CA LYS A 60 0.07 -3.01 -18.60
C LYS A 60 1.25 -3.48 -17.75
N GLU A 61 2.45 -3.44 -18.33
CA GLU A 61 3.68 -3.90 -17.68
C GLU A 61 3.97 -3.17 -16.35
N LYS A 62 3.59 -1.89 -16.25
CA LYS A 62 3.75 -1.11 -15.01
C LYS A 62 2.89 -1.66 -13.86
N GLU A 63 1.62 -1.97 -14.13
CA GLU A 63 0.71 -2.54 -13.12
C GLU A 63 1.16 -3.96 -12.73
N ALA A 64 1.64 -4.76 -13.69
CA ALA A 64 2.18 -6.09 -13.40
C ALA A 64 3.42 -6.02 -12.48
N LYS A 65 4.38 -5.15 -12.81
CA LYS A 65 5.56 -4.95 -11.95
C LYS A 65 5.18 -4.42 -10.57
N ALA A 66 4.25 -3.47 -10.50
CA ALA A 66 3.76 -2.95 -9.23
C ALA A 66 3.08 -4.04 -8.40
N ALA A 67 2.31 -4.94 -9.02
CA ALA A 67 1.71 -6.09 -8.35
C ALA A 67 2.76 -7.01 -7.72
N ASP A 68 3.83 -7.32 -8.46
CA ASP A 68 4.95 -8.13 -7.95
C ASP A 68 5.66 -7.43 -6.79
N GLU A 69 5.92 -6.13 -6.91
CA GLU A 69 6.51 -5.34 -5.84
C GLU A 69 5.60 -5.22 -4.61
N ALA A 70 4.27 -5.17 -4.78
CA ALA A 70 3.30 -5.16 -3.68
C ALA A 70 3.21 -6.53 -2.99
N LEU A 71 3.33 -7.62 -3.74
CA LEU A 71 3.49 -8.95 -3.18
C LEU A 71 4.77 -9.04 -2.34
N GLN A 72 5.90 -8.56 -2.86
CA GLN A 72 7.16 -8.53 -2.12
C GLN A 72 7.05 -7.70 -0.84
N GLN A 73 6.43 -6.51 -0.90
CA GLN A 73 6.15 -5.71 0.29
C GLN A 73 5.39 -6.52 1.35
N ALA A 74 4.31 -7.20 0.96
CA ALA A 74 3.53 -8.02 1.89
C ALA A 74 4.37 -9.16 2.50
N VAL A 75 5.14 -9.87 1.70
CA VAL A 75 6.01 -10.98 2.15
C VAL A 75 7.05 -10.48 3.16
N GLU A 76 7.74 -9.39 2.85
CA GLU A 76 8.75 -8.82 3.76
C GLU A 76 8.12 -8.27 5.04
N TRP A 77 6.91 -7.71 4.96
CA TRP A 77 6.17 -7.29 6.14
C TRP A 77 5.82 -8.46 7.06
N PHE A 78 5.32 -9.56 6.50
CA PHE A 78 5.03 -10.76 7.28
C PHE A 78 6.31 -11.33 7.88
N LYS A 79 7.40 -11.48 7.12
CA LYS A 79 8.69 -11.95 7.68
C LYS A 79 9.20 -11.10 8.85
N LYS A 80 8.91 -9.80 8.85
CA LYS A 80 9.35 -8.88 9.91
C LYS A 80 8.53 -9.02 11.20
N TRP A 81 7.25 -9.38 11.11
CA TRP A 81 6.31 -9.28 12.22
C TRP A 81 5.58 -10.59 12.59
N LEU A 82 5.72 -11.66 11.80
CA LEU A 82 5.12 -13.00 12.00
C LEU A 82 6.21 -14.08 11.94
#